data_AF-W9WUW7-F1
#
_entry.id   AF-W9WUW7-F1
#
_cell.length_a   1.000
_cell.length_b   1.000
_cell.length_c   1.000
_cell.angle_alpha   90.00
_cell.angle_beta   90.00
_cell.angle_gamma   90.00
#
_symmetry.space_group_name_H-M   'P 1'
#
loop_
_entity.id
_entity.type
_entity.pdbx_description
1 polymer ?
#
loop_
_entity_poly.entity_id
_entity_poly.type
_entity_poly.pdbx_seq_one_letter_code
_entity_poly.pdbx_strand_id
1 'polypeptide(L)'
;MVMNPKPLDSCCPHDSPILYLIRHGEKPPKQPDGEDGPGLSAQGIDRAQGLVQVFGRSSQYDIGYIIAQKPHKHDKETRPYLTVTPLAESLKPYGVPFNSTIDRDDVDKVADAVHDYIKGKGDFVGKGNVLICWEHDTLEKVAKAIGVEDVPDYPGSRFDLIWTIEPPYKKIDSITSENVPGLDDNNPSIPS
;
A
#
# COMPACT_ATOMS: atom_id res chain seq x y z
N MET A 1 11.57 -51.13 -3.53
CA MET A 1 11.27 -50.07 -2.55
C MET A 1 10.98 -48.80 -3.34
N VAL A 2 9.71 -48.40 -3.39
CA VAL A 2 9.30 -47.17 -4.05
C VAL A 2 9.56 -46.04 -3.06
N MET A 3 10.46 -45.12 -3.40
CA MET A 3 10.63 -43.91 -2.61
C MET A 3 9.43 -43.02 -2.89
N ASN A 4 8.55 -42.86 -1.89
CA ASN A 4 7.52 -41.83 -1.95
C ASN A 4 8.20 -40.45 -2.02
N PRO A 5 7.77 -39.56 -2.93
CA PRO A 5 8.24 -38.18 -2.89
C PRO A 5 7.81 -37.55 -1.56
N LYS A 6 8.74 -36.83 -0.93
CA LYS A 6 8.45 -36.00 0.26
C LYS A 6 7.32 -35.03 -0.10
N PRO A 7 6.36 -34.78 0.81
CA PRO A 7 5.33 -33.77 0.59
C PRO A 7 6.01 -32.42 0.33
N LEU A 8 5.51 -31.69 -0.68
CA LEU A 8 5.91 -30.32 -0.97
C LEU A 8 5.77 -29.48 0.30
N ASP A 9 6.83 -28.74 0.62
CA ASP A 9 6.95 -27.94 1.83
C ASP A 9 5.70 -27.09 2.05
N SER A 10 5.17 -27.19 3.27
CA SER A 10 4.15 -26.30 3.82
C SER A 10 4.49 -24.86 3.46
N CYS A 11 3.54 -24.15 2.87
CA CYS A 11 3.65 -22.74 2.52
C CYS A 11 3.80 -21.91 3.79
N CYS A 12 5.02 -21.78 4.33
CA CYS A 12 5.26 -20.85 5.43
C CYS A 12 5.08 -19.43 4.85
N PRO A 13 4.25 -18.58 5.49
CA PRO A 13 4.22 -17.15 5.19
C PRO A 13 5.63 -16.58 5.35
N HIS A 14 5.90 -15.43 4.72
CA HIS A 14 7.11 -14.67 5.05
C HIS A 14 6.97 -14.29 6.55
N ASP A 15 7.82 -14.83 7.43
CA ASP A 15 7.66 -14.68 8.90
C ASP A 15 7.75 -13.22 9.36
N SER A 16 8.15 -12.31 8.46
CA SER A 16 8.58 -10.94 8.76
C SER A 16 8.51 -10.05 7.50
N PRO A 17 7.32 -9.85 6.89
CA PRO A 17 7.18 -8.97 5.72
C PRO A 17 7.54 -7.53 6.08
N ILE A 18 8.10 -6.82 5.12
CA ILE A 18 8.21 -5.36 5.17
C ILE A 18 6.84 -4.78 4.78
N LEU A 19 6.44 -3.70 5.45
CA LEU A 19 5.22 -2.97 5.14
C LEU A 19 5.57 -1.67 4.44
N TYR A 20 4.94 -1.41 3.30
CA TYR A 20 5.06 -0.19 2.54
C TYR A 20 3.73 0.55 2.60
N LEU A 21 3.71 1.74 3.19
CA LEU A 21 2.52 2.58 3.24
C LEU A 21 2.68 3.74 2.24
N ILE A 22 1.69 3.90 1.38
CA ILE A 22 1.61 4.99 0.40
C ILE A 22 0.27 5.71 0.49
N ARG A 23 0.26 6.98 0.12
CA ARG A 23 -0.99 7.73 -0.05
C ARG A 23 -1.60 7.42 -1.42
N HIS A 24 -2.91 7.57 -1.55
CA HIS A 24 -3.54 7.68 -2.86
C HIS A 24 -2.89 8.77 -3.74
N GLY A 25 -2.98 8.62 -5.06
CA GLY A 25 -2.46 9.59 -6.05
C GLY A 25 -3.21 10.92 -6.10
N GLU A 26 -2.70 11.82 -6.92
CA GLU A 26 -3.05 13.25 -6.95
C GLU A 26 -4.54 13.49 -7.17
N LYS A 27 -5.08 14.41 -6.37
CA LYS A 27 -6.48 14.83 -6.43
C LYS A 27 -6.75 15.73 -7.64
N PRO A 28 -7.94 15.69 -8.25
CA PRO A 28 -8.37 16.72 -9.19
C PRO A 28 -8.27 18.12 -8.57
N PRO A 29 -8.17 19.18 -9.40
CA PRO A 29 -8.28 20.55 -8.90
C PRO A 29 -9.54 20.73 -8.05
N LYS A 30 -9.45 21.62 -7.06
CA LYS A 30 -10.61 22.01 -6.24
C LYS A 30 -11.76 22.44 -7.14
N GLN A 31 -12.96 21.98 -6.80
CA GLN A 31 -14.18 22.41 -7.45
C GLN A 31 -14.48 23.88 -7.10
N PRO A 32 -15.39 24.56 -7.83
CA PRO A 32 -15.71 25.97 -7.57
C PRO A 32 -16.21 26.27 -6.15
N ASP A 33 -16.73 25.27 -5.45
CA ASP A 33 -17.18 25.32 -4.06
C ASP A 33 -16.04 25.10 -3.04
N GLY A 34 -14.81 24.85 -3.50
CA GLY A 34 -13.64 24.56 -2.65
C GLY A 34 -13.48 23.09 -2.26
N GLU A 35 -14.39 22.21 -2.70
CA GLU A 35 -14.36 20.79 -2.37
C GLU A 35 -13.43 19.99 -3.30
N ASP A 36 -12.94 18.85 -2.81
CA ASP A 36 -12.19 17.91 -3.65
C ASP A 36 -13.15 17.18 -4.60
N GLY A 37 -12.92 17.24 -5.92
CA GLY A 37 -13.67 16.45 -6.90
C GLY A 37 -13.34 14.94 -6.82
N PRO A 38 -14.24 14.03 -7.19
CA PRO A 38 -14.06 12.58 -7.01
C PRO A 38 -12.93 11.99 -7.88
N GLY A 39 -12.40 10.83 -7.47
CA GLY A 39 -11.40 10.09 -8.26
C GLY A 39 -10.01 10.75 -8.31
N LEU A 40 -9.17 10.26 -9.22
CA LEU A 40 -7.80 10.75 -9.44
C LEU A 40 -7.78 11.85 -10.52
N SER A 41 -6.83 12.78 -10.40
CA SER A 41 -6.46 13.69 -11.49
C SER A 41 -5.75 12.94 -12.62
N ALA A 42 -5.50 13.61 -13.74
CA ALA A 42 -4.63 13.06 -14.80
C ALA A 42 -3.25 12.65 -14.24
N GLN A 43 -2.64 13.51 -13.43
CA GLN A 43 -1.38 13.21 -12.74
C GLN A 43 -1.50 11.99 -11.82
N GLY A 44 -2.60 11.87 -11.07
CA GLY A 44 -2.84 10.74 -10.20
C GLY A 44 -3.05 9.42 -10.95
N ILE A 45 -3.62 9.47 -12.15
CA ILE A 45 -3.72 8.32 -13.05
C ILE A 45 -2.32 7.92 -13.54
N ASP A 46 -1.49 8.88 -13.93
CA ASP A 46 -0.10 8.62 -14.34
C ASP A 46 0.70 7.99 -13.19
N ARG A 47 0.54 8.47 -11.95
CA ARG A 47 1.13 7.87 -10.75
C ARG A 47 0.67 6.43 -10.56
N ALA A 48 -0.64 6.17 -10.64
CA ALA A 48 -1.21 4.84 -10.51
C ALA A 48 -0.62 3.84 -11.53
N GLN A 49 -0.36 4.29 -12.76
CA GLN A 49 0.35 3.50 -13.78
C GLN A 49 1.83 3.32 -13.43
N GLY A 50 2.48 4.38 -12.94
CA GLY A 50 3.87 4.37 -12.48
C GLY A 50 4.12 3.32 -11.39
N LEU A 51 3.15 3.09 -10.49
CA LEU A 51 3.27 2.08 -9.44
C LEU A 51 3.53 0.66 -9.96
N VAL A 52 3.11 0.34 -11.19
CA VAL A 52 3.44 -0.95 -11.83
C VAL A 52 4.95 -1.10 -12.05
N GLN A 53 5.66 -0.01 -12.34
CA GLN A 53 7.12 -0.02 -12.49
C GLN A 53 7.82 -0.04 -11.13
N VAL A 54 7.28 0.69 -10.15
CA VAL A 54 7.86 0.80 -8.80
C VAL A 54 7.72 -0.52 -8.04
N PHE A 55 6.51 -1.07 -7.98
CA PHE A 55 6.13 -2.20 -7.12
C PHE A 55 5.80 -3.49 -7.89
N GLY A 56 5.96 -3.50 -9.20
CA GLY A 56 5.62 -4.65 -10.04
C GLY A 56 6.41 -5.92 -9.72
N ARG A 57 6.09 -7.00 -10.43
CA ARG A 57 6.57 -8.36 -10.10
C ARG A 57 8.10 -8.50 -9.98
N SER A 58 8.86 -7.71 -10.76
CA SER A 58 10.32 -7.76 -10.79
C SER A 58 10.97 -6.69 -9.91
N SER A 59 10.18 -5.94 -9.14
CA SER A 59 10.70 -4.91 -8.24
C SER A 59 11.37 -5.52 -7.02
N GLN A 60 12.27 -4.75 -6.39
CA GLN A 60 12.88 -5.10 -5.11
C GLN A 60 11.88 -5.16 -3.94
N TYR A 61 10.70 -4.56 -4.11
CA TYR A 61 9.68 -4.49 -3.06
C TYR A 61 8.97 -5.83 -2.85
N ASP A 62 9.02 -6.78 -3.79
CA ASP A 62 8.44 -8.13 -3.68
C ASP A 62 7.02 -8.14 -3.07
N ILE A 63 6.09 -7.39 -3.68
CA ILE A 63 4.73 -7.25 -3.14
C ILE A 63 3.97 -8.57 -3.22
N GLY A 64 3.58 -9.06 -2.03
CA GLY A 64 2.85 -10.29 -1.81
C GLY A 64 1.42 -10.09 -1.31
N TYR A 65 1.04 -8.87 -0.93
CA TYR A 65 -0.32 -8.50 -0.53
C TYR A 65 -0.54 -7.00 -0.71
N ILE A 66 -1.69 -6.61 -1.27
CA ILE A 66 -2.11 -5.21 -1.39
C ILE A 66 -3.35 -4.98 -0.54
N ILE A 67 -3.33 -3.93 0.29
CA ILE A 67 -4.47 -3.44 1.05
C ILE A 67 -4.76 -2.01 0.60
N ALA A 68 -6.01 -1.70 0.27
CA ALA A 68 -6.43 -0.33 0.00
C ALA A 68 -7.77 -0.02 0.66
N GLN A 69 -8.04 1.27 0.85
CA GLN A 69 -9.33 1.74 1.34
C GLN A 69 -10.46 1.27 0.44
N LYS A 70 -11.54 0.83 1.07
CA LYS A 70 -12.77 0.45 0.39
C LYS A 70 -13.35 1.64 -0.38
N PRO A 71 -13.59 1.50 -1.70
CA PRO A 71 -14.16 2.58 -2.48
C PRO A 71 -15.66 2.74 -2.19
N HIS A 72 -16.10 3.98 -1.98
CA HIS A 72 -17.53 4.35 -1.96
C HIS A 72 -17.92 5.02 -3.28
N LYS A 73 -19.09 4.67 -3.83
CA LYS A 73 -19.52 5.16 -5.16
C LYS A 73 -19.57 6.69 -5.20
N HIS A 74 -18.94 7.27 -6.22
CA HIS A 74 -18.87 8.72 -6.48
C HIS A 74 -18.15 9.55 -5.40
N ASP A 75 -17.40 8.92 -4.50
CA ASP A 75 -16.74 9.61 -3.39
C ASP A 75 -15.22 9.74 -3.59
N LYS A 76 -14.65 10.69 -2.86
CA LYS A 76 -13.24 10.92 -2.55
C LYS A 76 -12.54 9.64 -2.05
N GLU A 77 -13.28 8.75 -1.41
CA GLU A 77 -12.82 7.46 -0.88
C GLU A 77 -12.42 6.43 -1.96
N THR A 78 -12.71 6.71 -3.23
CA THR A 78 -12.29 5.85 -4.35
C THR A 78 -10.79 5.92 -4.66
N ARG A 79 -10.09 6.98 -4.23
CA ARG A 79 -8.71 7.25 -4.69
C ARG A 79 -7.70 6.18 -4.29
N PRO A 80 -7.65 5.69 -3.04
CA PRO A 80 -6.68 4.65 -2.68
C PRO A 80 -6.86 3.39 -3.53
N TYR A 81 -8.11 2.94 -3.70
CA TYR A 81 -8.45 1.83 -4.60
C TYR A 81 -7.96 2.08 -6.03
N LEU A 82 -8.31 3.22 -6.63
CA LEU A 82 -7.92 3.56 -8.00
C LEU A 82 -6.39 3.65 -8.18
N THR A 83 -5.69 4.12 -7.15
CA THR A 83 -4.22 4.30 -7.18
C THR A 83 -3.50 2.97 -7.35
N VAL A 84 -3.90 1.94 -6.61
CA VAL A 84 -3.25 0.63 -6.67
C VAL A 84 -3.87 -0.35 -7.65
N THR A 85 -5.02 -0.03 -8.27
CA THR A 85 -5.72 -0.95 -9.18
C THR A 85 -4.83 -1.42 -10.34
N PRO A 86 -4.08 -0.57 -11.07
CA PRO A 86 -3.21 -1.03 -12.15
C PRO A 86 -2.14 -2.02 -11.66
N LEU A 87 -1.54 -1.75 -10.51
CA LEU A 87 -0.57 -2.65 -9.87
C LEU A 87 -1.21 -3.98 -9.49
N ALA A 88 -2.35 -3.96 -8.80
CA ALA A 88 -3.08 -5.16 -8.38
C ALA A 88 -3.45 -6.04 -9.58
N GLU A 89 -3.93 -5.45 -10.67
CA GLU A 89 -4.22 -6.17 -11.92
C GLU A 89 -2.97 -6.79 -12.54
N SER A 90 -1.84 -6.08 -12.52
CA SER A 90 -0.55 -6.60 -13.02
C SER A 90 -0.02 -7.79 -12.21
N LEU A 91 -0.32 -7.83 -10.90
CA LEU A 91 0.14 -8.87 -9.98
C LEU A 91 -0.83 -10.05 -9.84
N LYS A 92 -2.09 -9.87 -10.25
CA LYS A 92 -3.14 -10.90 -10.20
C LYS A 92 -2.75 -12.24 -10.85
N PRO A 93 -2.07 -12.29 -12.02
CA PRO A 93 -1.64 -13.58 -12.60
C PRO A 93 -0.67 -14.37 -11.72
N TYR A 94 -0.01 -13.72 -10.76
CA TYR A 94 0.93 -14.34 -9.82
C TYR A 94 0.29 -14.69 -8.47
N GLY A 95 -1.03 -14.50 -8.34
CA GLY A 95 -1.77 -14.86 -7.13
C GLY A 95 -1.62 -13.86 -5.98
N VAL A 96 -1.18 -12.62 -6.24
CA VAL A 96 -1.10 -11.59 -5.21
C VAL A 96 -2.52 -11.14 -4.82
N PRO A 97 -2.95 -11.31 -3.55
CA PRO A 97 -4.24 -10.84 -3.09
C PRO A 97 -4.34 -9.31 -3.06
N PHE A 98 -5.55 -8.81 -3.34
CA PHE A 98 -5.91 -7.41 -3.21
C PHE A 98 -7.14 -7.26 -2.32
N ASN A 99 -6.96 -6.68 -1.14
CA ASN A 99 -8.04 -6.39 -0.19
C ASN A 99 -8.42 -4.92 -0.26
N SER A 100 -9.64 -4.65 -0.71
CA SER A 100 -10.23 -3.30 -0.72
C SER A 100 -11.58 -3.25 0.00
N THR A 101 -11.69 -3.96 1.12
CA THR A 101 -12.95 -4.14 1.85
C THR A 101 -13.02 -3.39 3.18
N ILE A 102 -11.91 -2.79 3.62
CA ILE A 102 -11.78 -2.08 4.90
C ILE A 102 -12.17 -0.61 4.71
N ASP A 103 -13.12 -0.12 5.51
CA ASP A 103 -13.58 1.27 5.49
C ASP A 103 -12.52 2.24 6.04
N ARG A 104 -12.58 3.52 5.64
CA ARG A 104 -11.56 4.55 5.94
C ARG A 104 -11.15 4.62 7.41
N ASP A 105 -12.12 4.59 8.29
CA ASP A 105 -11.91 4.86 9.71
C ASP A 105 -11.65 3.58 10.53
N ASP A 106 -11.74 2.39 9.89
CA ASP A 106 -11.51 1.08 10.51
C ASP A 106 -10.01 0.69 10.51
N VAL A 107 -9.13 1.59 10.95
CA VAL A 107 -7.67 1.40 10.90
C VAL A 107 -7.18 0.17 11.67
N ASP A 108 -7.87 -0.22 12.74
CA ASP A 108 -7.56 -1.44 13.51
C ASP A 108 -7.74 -2.70 12.64
N LYS A 109 -8.71 -2.71 11.71
CA LYS A 109 -8.89 -3.82 10.77
C LYS A 109 -7.77 -3.91 9.74
N VAL A 110 -7.09 -2.81 9.44
CA VAL A 110 -5.88 -2.82 8.60
C VAL A 110 -4.75 -3.53 9.34
N ALA A 111 -4.55 -3.21 10.63
CA ALA A 111 -3.57 -3.90 11.46
C ALA A 111 -3.89 -5.40 11.62
N ASP A 112 -5.16 -5.75 11.84
CA ASP A 112 -5.59 -7.15 11.88
C ASP A 112 -5.30 -7.88 10.56
N ALA A 113 -5.59 -7.26 9.42
CA ALA A 113 -5.31 -7.84 8.10
C ALA A 113 -3.80 -8.08 7.87
N VAL A 114 -2.94 -7.16 8.34
CA VAL A 114 -1.48 -7.33 8.31
C VAL A 114 -1.05 -8.48 9.24
N HIS A 115 -1.57 -8.51 10.47
CA HIS A 115 -1.24 -9.56 11.44
C HIS A 115 -1.70 -10.96 11.00
N ASP A 116 -2.86 -11.05 10.36
CA ASP A 116 -3.36 -12.31 9.80
C ASP A 116 -2.51 -12.76 8.62
N TYR A 117 -2.11 -11.87 7.72
CA TYR A 117 -1.18 -12.17 6.64
C TYR A 117 0.15 -12.73 7.16
N ILE A 118 0.75 -12.06 8.16
CA ILE A 118 2.00 -12.50 8.82
C ILE A 118 1.85 -13.91 9.41
N LYS A 119 0.71 -14.19 10.05
CA LYS A 119 0.42 -15.48 10.68
C LYS A 119 -0.02 -16.56 9.68
N GLY A 120 -0.15 -16.23 8.39
CA GLY A 120 -0.70 -17.14 7.37
C GLY A 120 -2.15 -17.53 7.66
N LYS A 121 -2.95 -16.60 8.17
CA LYS A 121 -4.35 -16.79 8.54
C LYS A 121 -5.29 -16.03 7.60
N GLY A 122 -6.55 -16.49 7.56
CA GLY A 122 -7.62 -15.84 6.82
C GLY A 122 -7.59 -16.13 5.32
N ASP A 123 -8.31 -15.30 4.55
CA ASP A 123 -8.48 -15.47 3.10
C ASP A 123 -7.28 -14.93 2.28
N PHE A 124 -6.41 -14.16 2.94
CA PHE A 124 -5.25 -13.50 2.33
C PHE A 124 -3.97 -14.11 2.89
N VAL A 125 -3.47 -15.14 2.20
CA VAL A 125 -2.21 -15.82 2.54
C VAL A 125 -1.25 -15.77 1.36
N GLY A 126 0.03 -15.55 1.63
CA GLY A 126 1.02 -15.41 0.58
C GLY A 126 2.45 -15.31 1.11
N LYS A 127 3.36 -14.96 0.20
CA LYS A 127 4.76 -14.63 0.48
C LYS A 127 5.07 -13.26 -0.12
N GLY A 128 5.99 -12.56 0.50
CA GLY A 128 6.41 -11.22 0.11
C GLY A 128 5.93 -10.15 1.09
N ASN A 129 6.07 -8.91 0.67
CA ASN A 129 5.81 -7.72 1.46
C ASN A 129 4.39 -7.19 1.26
N VAL A 130 3.95 -6.32 2.18
CA VAL A 130 2.59 -5.75 2.14
C VAL A 130 2.65 -4.32 1.64
N LEU A 131 1.86 -3.99 0.63
CA LEU A 131 1.61 -2.60 0.22
C LEU A 131 0.26 -2.15 0.76
N ILE A 132 0.23 -0.99 1.43
CA ILE A 132 -0.97 -0.40 2.04
C ILE A 132 -1.16 0.99 1.43
N CYS A 133 -2.27 1.20 0.72
CA CYS A 133 -2.60 2.49 0.13
C CYS A 133 -3.79 3.13 0.84
N TRP A 134 -3.62 4.36 1.34
CA TRP A 134 -4.65 5.01 2.15
C TRP A 134 -4.77 6.52 1.91
N GLU A 135 -5.71 7.13 2.61
CA GLU A 135 -5.89 8.58 2.73
C GLU A 135 -4.89 9.17 3.74
N HIS A 136 -4.28 10.31 3.43
CA HIS A 136 -3.14 10.84 4.18
C HIS A 136 -3.41 11.12 5.66
N ASP A 137 -4.56 11.71 6.01
CA ASP A 137 -4.90 12.06 7.40
C ASP A 137 -5.13 10.80 8.26
N THR A 138 -5.28 9.65 7.61
CA THR A 138 -5.54 8.37 8.24
C THR A 138 -4.35 7.41 8.15
N LEU A 139 -3.36 7.71 7.29
CA LEU A 139 -2.16 6.90 7.10
C LEU A 139 -1.30 6.84 8.38
N GLU A 140 -1.25 7.95 9.13
CA GLU A 140 -0.62 8.01 10.46
C GLU A 140 -1.31 7.09 11.47
N LYS A 141 -2.64 7.06 11.45
CA LYS A 141 -3.45 6.20 12.33
C LYS A 141 -3.27 4.72 11.97
N VAL A 142 -3.15 4.39 10.69
CA VAL A 142 -2.82 3.04 10.21
C VAL A 142 -1.44 2.62 10.73
N ALA A 143 -0.41 3.45 10.58
CA ALA A 143 0.93 3.16 11.09
C ALA A 143 0.91 2.91 12.62
N LYS A 144 0.19 3.75 13.36
CA LYS A 144 0.01 3.59 14.81
C LYS A 144 -0.71 2.29 15.18
N ALA A 145 -1.78 1.94 14.47
CA ALA A 145 -2.54 0.71 14.69
C ALA A 145 -1.69 -0.55 14.43
N ILE A 146 -0.79 -0.49 13.45
CA ILE A 146 0.19 -1.57 13.18
C ILE A 146 1.20 -1.74 14.32
N GLY A 147 1.49 -0.67 15.09
CA GLY A 147 2.36 -0.73 16.26
C GLY A 147 3.50 0.29 16.27
N VAL A 148 3.53 1.21 15.29
CA VAL A 148 4.51 2.31 15.26
C VAL A 148 4.26 3.25 16.44
N GLU A 149 5.30 3.50 17.23
CA GLU A 149 5.19 4.26 18.49
C GLU A 149 5.27 5.77 18.23
N ASP A 150 6.27 6.21 17.45
CA ASP A 150 6.52 7.61 17.10
C ASP A 150 6.23 7.84 15.60
N VAL A 151 4.96 8.08 15.26
CA VAL A 151 4.53 8.37 13.89
C VAL A 151 4.75 9.86 13.59
N PRO A 152 5.52 10.23 12.57
CA PRO A 152 5.68 11.62 12.15
C PRO A 152 4.43 12.11 11.40
N ASP A 153 4.25 13.44 11.34
CA ASP A 153 3.21 14.04 10.51
C ASP A 153 3.45 13.73 9.03
N TYR A 154 2.42 13.28 8.32
CA TYR A 154 2.51 13.04 6.88
C TYR A 154 2.49 14.38 6.13
N PRO A 155 3.47 14.69 5.27
CA PRO A 155 3.47 15.93 4.52
C PRO A 155 2.38 15.90 3.43
N GLY A 156 1.22 16.48 3.73
CA GLY A 156 0.02 16.39 2.87
C GLY A 156 0.13 16.99 1.47
N SER A 157 1.23 17.69 1.13
CA SER A 157 1.53 18.10 -0.24
C SER A 157 2.25 17.04 -1.07
N ARG A 158 2.76 15.98 -0.42
CA ARG A 158 3.45 14.86 -1.07
C ARG A 158 2.46 13.74 -1.38
N PHE A 159 2.64 13.15 -2.56
CA PHE A 159 1.83 12.05 -3.09
C PHE A 159 2.69 10.83 -3.43
N ASP A 160 4.00 10.96 -3.27
CA ASP A 160 5.02 10.05 -3.75
C ASP A 160 5.78 9.35 -2.61
N LEU A 161 5.41 9.57 -1.35
CA LEU A 161 6.17 9.00 -0.25
C LEU A 161 5.79 7.55 0.00
N ILE A 162 6.82 6.73 0.13
CA ILE A 162 6.77 5.36 0.63
C ILE A 162 7.30 5.39 2.05
N TRP A 163 6.44 5.08 3.02
CA TRP A 163 6.84 4.78 4.38
C TRP A 163 7.15 3.30 4.48
N THR A 164 8.40 2.96 4.82
CA THR A 164 8.85 1.59 5.04
C THR A 164 8.84 1.29 6.52
N ILE A 165 8.16 0.21 6.91
CA ILE A 165 8.10 -0.27 8.28
C ILE A 165 8.55 -1.73 8.28
N GLU A 166 9.64 -2.01 8.98
CA GLU A 166 10.24 -3.33 9.11
C GLU A 166 9.87 -3.95 10.47
N PRO A 167 9.89 -5.28 10.61
CA PRO A 167 9.78 -5.93 11.91
C PRO A 167 10.81 -5.36 12.91
N PRO A 168 10.44 -5.09 14.17
CA PRO A 168 9.22 -5.49 14.86
C PRO A 168 8.03 -4.51 14.73
N TYR A 169 8.00 -3.69 13.68
CA TYR A 169 6.93 -2.73 13.32
C TYR A 169 6.74 -1.60 14.32
N LYS A 170 7.84 -1.14 14.93
CA LYS A 170 7.83 -0.15 16.01
C LYS A 170 8.09 1.28 15.57
N LYS A 171 8.62 1.46 14.37
CA LYS A 171 9.00 2.76 13.81
C LYS A 171 8.83 2.73 12.29
N ILE A 172 8.87 3.91 11.68
CA ILE A 172 9.12 4.03 10.24
C ILE A 172 10.64 3.96 10.05
N ASP A 173 11.11 2.92 9.35
CA ASP A 173 12.53 2.65 9.13
C ASP A 173 13.13 3.53 8.03
N SER A 174 12.33 3.86 7.02
CA SER A 174 12.72 4.83 6.00
C SER A 174 11.52 5.51 5.34
N ILE A 175 11.76 6.71 4.81
CA ILE A 175 10.83 7.44 3.96
C ILE A 175 11.55 7.68 2.63
N THR A 176 11.01 7.13 1.55
CA THR A 176 11.57 7.26 0.19
C THR A 176 10.52 7.81 -0.77
N SER A 177 10.95 8.27 -1.95
CA SER A 177 10.01 8.61 -3.03
C SER A 177 9.73 7.36 -3.88
N GLU A 178 8.53 7.26 -4.42
CA GLU A 178 8.16 6.31 -5.48
C GLU A 178 9.06 6.48 -6.71
N ASN A 179 9.60 7.69 -6.93
CA ASN A 179 10.42 8.06 -8.07
C ASN A 179 9.74 7.73 -9.40
N VAL A 180 8.44 8.00 -9.51
CA VAL A 180 7.70 7.89 -10.77
C VAL A 180 8.28 8.92 -11.76
N PRO A 181 8.88 8.48 -12.89
CA PRO A 181 9.58 9.40 -13.80
C PRO A 181 8.66 10.50 -14.31
N GLY A 182 9.12 11.76 -14.26
CA GLY A 182 8.37 12.93 -14.72
C GLY A 182 7.34 13.47 -13.71
N LEU A 183 7.07 12.76 -12.61
CA LEU A 183 6.16 13.24 -11.55
C LEU A 183 6.92 13.70 -10.30
N ASP A 184 7.95 12.96 -9.89
CA ASP A 184 8.59 13.15 -8.60
C ASP A 184 9.88 13.98 -8.68
N ASP A 185 10.35 14.30 -9.90
CA ASP A 185 11.63 14.95 -10.19
C ASP A 185 11.80 16.34 -9.55
N ASN A 186 10.69 17.01 -9.24
CA ASN A 186 10.68 18.37 -8.66
C ASN A 186 10.29 18.39 -7.18
N ASN A 187 10.11 17.23 -6.54
CA ASN A 187 9.75 17.19 -5.14
C ASN A 187 10.94 17.60 -4.26
N PRO A 188 10.70 18.33 -3.15
CA PRO A 188 11.76 18.64 -2.21
C PRO A 188 12.36 17.35 -1.64
N SER A 189 13.68 17.36 -1.43
CA SER A 189 14.40 16.25 -0.78
C SER A 189 13.75 15.91 0.55
N ILE A 190 13.58 14.63 0.82
CA ILE A 190 13.08 14.14 2.11
C ILE A 190 14.13 14.52 3.17
N PRO A 191 13.75 15.23 4.25
CA PRO A 191 14.68 15.56 5.32
C PRO A 191 15.32 14.30 5.88
N SER A 192 16.63 14.34 6.10
CA SER A 192 17.43 13.24 6.64
C SER A 192 17.08 12.92 8.08
#